data_AF-A0A3A2Z709-F1
#
_entry.id   AF-A0A3A2Z709-F1
#
_cell.length_a   1.000
_cell.length_b   1.000
_cell.length_c   1.000
_cell.angle_alpha   90.00
_cell.angle_beta   90.00
_cell.angle_gamma   90.00
#
_symmetry.space_group_name_H-M   'P 1'
#
loop_
_entity.id
_entity.type
_entity.pdbx_description
1 polymer ?
#
loop_
_entity_poly.entity_id
_entity_poly.type
_entity_poly.pdbx_seq_one_letter_code
_entity_poly.pdbx_strand_id
1 'polypeptide(L)'
;MPGLIVSGLKKVGVANPVFLLDEIDKVSTNNFHGDPSAAMLEVLDPEQNHSFNDHYVNIPIDLSKVLFIATANSLDTIPAPLLDRMETIRLAGYTTVEKRHIAKQHLIPKQIRTNGLSEGQVVIPDDVVDTIITSYTRESGVRNLEREIGS
;
A
#
# COMPACT_ATOMS: atom_id res chain seq x y z
N MET A 1 24.87 -9.15 0.63
CA MET A 1 23.66 -9.63 -0.07
C MET A 1 23.12 -8.46 -0.87
N PRO A 2 22.56 -8.68 -2.08
CA PRO A 2 21.96 -7.59 -2.86
C PRO A 2 20.85 -6.92 -2.07
N GLY A 3 20.68 -5.61 -2.24
CA GLY A 3 19.58 -4.86 -1.65
C GLY A 3 18.21 -5.40 -2.06
N LEU A 4 17.18 -4.99 -1.31
CA LEU A 4 15.80 -5.45 -1.52
C LEU A 4 15.28 -5.08 -2.92
N ILE A 5 15.66 -3.91 -3.44
CA ILE A 5 15.27 -3.44 -4.78
C ILE A 5 15.87 -4.33 -5.86
N VAL A 6 17.17 -4.59 -5.81
CA VAL A 6 17.86 -5.45 -6.80
C VAL A 6 17.34 -6.88 -6.74
N SER A 7 17.11 -7.40 -5.53
CA SER A 7 16.49 -8.72 -5.35
C SER A 7 15.08 -8.77 -5.93
N GLY A 8 14.30 -7.70 -5.75
CA GLY A 8 12.98 -7.52 -6.35
C GLY A 8 13.03 -7.52 -7.87
N LEU A 9 13.92 -6.72 -8.48
CA LEU A 9 14.11 -6.67 -9.94
C LEU A 9 14.48 -8.04 -10.51
N LYS A 10 15.42 -8.74 -9.86
CA LYS A 10 15.82 -10.10 -10.25
C LYS A 10 14.65 -11.08 -10.19
N LYS A 11 13.77 -10.94 -9.19
CA LYS A 11 12.60 -11.82 -9.01
C LYS A 11 11.53 -11.56 -10.07
N VAL A 12 11.25 -10.30 -10.42
CA VAL A 12 10.21 -9.96 -11.40
C VAL A 12 10.71 -10.13 -12.83
N GLY A 13 12.02 -9.99 -13.08
CA GLY A 13 12.64 -10.25 -14.39
C GLY A 13 12.30 -9.23 -15.48
N VAL A 14 11.76 -8.07 -15.10
CA VAL A 14 11.42 -6.97 -16.02
C VAL A 14 12.08 -5.68 -15.55
N ALA A 15 12.36 -4.76 -16.49
CA ALA A 15 13.03 -3.50 -16.22
C ALA A 15 12.07 -2.36 -15.82
N ASN A 16 10.76 -2.54 -15.96
CA ASN A 16 9.72 -1.55 -15.67
C ASN A 16 8.62 -2.06 -14.71
N PRO A 17 8.98 -2.63 -13.54
CA PRO A 17 7.99 -3.07 -12.56
C PRO A 17 7.32 -1.90 -11.84
N VAL A 18 6.23 -2.24 -11.14
CA VAL A 18 5.60 -1.37 -10.12
C VAL A 18 6.06 -1.86 -8.75
N PHE A 19 6.75 -1.01 -8.00
CA PHE A 19 7.13 -1.26 -6.62
C PHE A 19 6.18 -0.55 -5.66
N LEU A 20 5.63 -1.30 -4.70
CA LEU A 20 4.89 -0.76 -3.58
C LEU A 20 5.81 -0.66 -2.36
N LEU A 21 6.02 0.56 -1.88
CA LEU A 21 6.73 0.86 -0.63
C LEU A 21 5.67 1.08 0.45
N ASP A 22 5.42 0.05 1.26
CA ASP A 22 4.36 0.08 2.26
C ASP A 22 4.83 0.72 3.58
N GLU A 23 3.99 1.56 4.18
CA GLU A 23 4.20 2.20 5.49
C GLU A 23 5.55 2.96 5.62
N ILE A 24 5.85 3.84 4.64
CA ILE A 24 7.11 4.60 4.62
C ILE A 24 7.27 5.55 5.81
N ASP A 25 6.16 5.91 6.45
CA ASP A 25 6.07 6.71 7.66
C ASP A 25 6.69 6.02 8.90
N LYS A 26 6.95 4.71 8.83
CA LYS A 26 7.59 3.92 9.90
C LYS A 26 9.09 3.69 9.71
N VAL A 27 9.68 4.20 8.62
CA VAL A 27 11.11 3.95 8.29
C VAL A 27 12.05 4.69 9.25
N SER A 28 11.67 5.88 9.74
CA SER A 28 12.50 6.73 10.60
C SER A 28 12.67 6.21 12.04
N THR A 29 11.77 5.34 12.53
CA THR A 29 11.67 5.03 13.97
C THR A 29 12.52 3.85 14.42
N ASN A 30 13.08 3.05 13.50
CA ASN A 30 13.47 1.67 13.84
C ASN A 30 14.94 1.27 13.69
N ASN A 31 15.91 2.10 13.25
CA ASN A 31 17.30 1.59 13.13
C ASN A 31 18.44 2.61 13.35
N PHE A 32 19.38 2.22 14.22
CA PHE A 32 20.67 2.88 14.54
C PHE A 32 21.82 2.44 13.61
N HIS A 33 21.54 1.85 12.43
CA HIS A 33 22.54 1.22 11.55
C HIS A 33 22.57 1.79 10.12
N GLY A 34 22.55 3.12 10.01
CA GLY A 34 22.52 3.85 8.75
C GLY A 34 21.16 4.49 8.52
N ASP A 35 21.11 5.54 7.70
CA ASP A 35 19.87 6.24 7.38
C ASP A 35 19.24 5.59 6.14
N PRO A 36 18.26 4.67 6.28
CA PRO A 36 17.57 4.05 5.14
C PRO A 36 16.86 5.09 4.27
N SER A 37 16.55 6.28 4.82
CA SER A 37 15.96 7.38 4.08
C SER A 37 16.90 7.89 2.99
N ALA A 38 18.22 7.89 3.22
CA ALA A 38 19.22 8.30 2.24
C ALA A 38 19.29 7.35 1.04
N ALA A 39 19.21 6.04 1.28
CA ALA A 39 19.15 5.05 0.20
C ALA A 39 17.84 5.16 -0.59
N MET A 40 16.72 5.47 0.07
CA MET A 40 15.44 5.72 -0.59
C MET A 40 15.46 7.02 -1.40
N LEU A 41 16.19 8.04 -0.95
CA LEU A 41 16.36 9.28 -1.68
C LEU A 41 17.07 9.05 -3.01
N GLU A 42 18.13 8.24 -3.06
CA GLU A 42 18.84 7.90 -4.29
C GLU A 42 17.95 7.16 -5.30
N VAL A 43 17.09 6.25 -4.80
CA VAL A 43 16.18 5.45 -5.61
C VAL A 43 15.03 6.28 -6.19
N LEU A 44 14.47 7.19 -5.38
CA LEU A 44 13.31 7.99 -5.74
C LEU A 44 13.67 9.28 -6.47
N ASP A 45 14.95 9.65 -6.54
CA ASP A 45 15.42 10.82 -7.29
C ASP A 45 15.35 10.58 -8.80
N PRO A 46 14.51 11.31 -9.56
CA PRO A 46 14.49 11.19 -11.01
C PRO A 46 15.84 11.50 -11.67
N GLU A 47 16.70 12.28 -11.01
CA GLU A 47 18.02 12.64 -11.53
C GLU A 47 19.09 11.58 -11.25
N GLN A 48 18.92 10.71 -10.24
CA GLN A 48 19.93 9.71 -9.84
C GLN A 48 19.50 8.27 -10.11
N ASN A 49 18.20 8.02 -10.29
CA ASN A 49 17.65 6.67 -10.44
C ASN A 49 18.18 5.91 -11.67
N HIS A 50 18.71 6.60 -12.68
CA HIS A 50 19.27 5.99 -13.90
C HIS A 50 20.60 5.27 -13.66
N SER A 51 21.28 5.55 -12.53
CA SER A 51 22.57 4.97 -12.18
C SER A 51 22.63 4.53 -10.72
N PHE A 52 21.54 3.95 -10.20
CA PHE A 52 21.48 3.46 -8.82
C PHE A 52 22.58 2.43 -8.56
N ASN A 53 23.36 2.63 -7.50
CA ASN A 53 24.49 1.76 -7.18
C ASN A 53 24.22 0.91 -5.93
N ASP A 54 23.96 -0.37 -6.14
CA ASP A 54 23.88 -1.32 -5.04
C ASP A 54 25.29 -1.75 -4.60
N HIS A 55 25.62 -1.53 -3.33
CA HIS A 55 26.95 -1.83 -2.76
C HIS A 55 27.40 -3.30 -2.91
N TYR A 56 26.48 -4.24 -3.15
CA TYR A 56 26.81 -5.64 -3.36
C TYR A 56 27.15 -5.94 -4.83
N VAL A 57 26.45 -5.31 -5.78
CA VAL A 57 26.63 -5.59 -7.21
C VAL A 57 27.66 -4.65 -7.83
N ASN A 58 27.84 -3.43 -7.30
CA ASN A 58 28.77 -2.40 -7.79
C ASN A 58 28.66 -2.13 -9.31
N ILE A 59 27.48 -2.32 -9.87
CA ILE A 59 27.15 -2.02 -11.27
C ILE A 59 25.96 -1.07 -11.24
N PRO A 60 25.98 0.03 -12.01
CA PRO A 60 24.85 0.95 -12.07
C PRO A 60 23.62 0.25 -12.65
N ILE A 61 22.49 0.39 -11.96
CA ILE A 61 21.20 -0.15 -12.37
C ILE A 61 20.28 1.02 -12.74
N ASP A 62 19.69 0.94 -13.92
CA ASP A 62 18.71 1.93 -14.38
C ASP A 62 17.33 1.63 -13.79
N LEU A 63 16.87 2.50 -12.89
CA LEU A 63 15.55 2.48 -12.27
C LEU A 63 14.59 3.52 -12.87
N SER A 64 14.98 4.25 -13.93
CA SER A 64 14.18 5.34 -14.51
C SER A 64 12.80 4.92 -15.03
N LYS A 65 12.64 3.62 -15.35
CA LYS A 65 11.38 3.03 -15.85
C LYS A 65 10.56 2.33 -14.77
N VAL A 66 11.02 2.36 -13.52
CA VAL A 66 10.34 1.74 -12.39
C VAL A 66 9.31 2.70 -11.84
N LEU A 67 8.06 2.25 -11.67
CA LEU A 67 7.03 3.03 -10.98
C LEU A 67 7.08 2.72 -9.49
N PHE A 68 7.36 3.73 -8.66
CA PHE A 68 7.27 3.60 -7.21
C PHE A 68 5.96 4.18 -6.70
N ILE A 69 5.24 3.40 -5.91
CA ILE A 69 4.04 3.82 -5.18
C ILE A 69 4.35 3.66 -3.70
N ALA A 70 4.26 4.73 -2.93
CA ALA A 70 4.46 4.69 -1.48
C ALA A 70 3.14 4.88 -0.74
N THR A 71 2.95 4.17 0.37
CA THR A 71 1.81 4.36 1.29
C THR A 71 2.30 4.90 2.63
N ALA A 72 1.50 5.77 3.23
CA ALA A 72 1.77 6.33 4.54
C ALA A 72 0.45 6.67 5.24
N ASN A 73 0.40 6.51 6.56
CA ASN A 73 -0.76 6.92 7.35
C ASN A 73 -0.65 8.38 7.80
N SER A 74 0.57 8.86 8.05
CA SER A 74 0.87 10.27 8.29
C SER A 74 2.07 10.73 7.46
N LEU A 75 2.08 12.02 7.10
CA LEU A 75 3.23 12.66 6.46
C LEU A 75 4.22 13.22 7.50
N ASP A 76 3.81 13.37 8.75
CA ASP A 76 4.57 14.09 9.78
C ASP A 76 5.91 13.42 10.11
N THR A 77 5.98 12.10 9.95
CA THR A 77 7.18 11.30 10.25
C THR A 77 8.03 11.04 9.01
N ILE A 78 7.60 11.49 7.83
CA ILE A 78 8.35 11.30 6.58
C ILE A 78 9.34 12.47 6.45
N PRO A 79 10.63 12.19 6.19
CA PRO A 79 11.62 13.22 5.91
C PRO A 79 11.18 14.14 4.76
N ALA A 80 11.24 15.46 4.97
CA ALA A 80 10.91 16.46 3.95
C ALA A 80 11.60 16.23 2.59
N PRO A 81 12.90 15.84 2.53
CA PRO A 81 13.56 15.56 1.25
C PRO A 81 12.91 14.44 0.43
N LEU A 82 12.28 13.46 1.10
CA LEU A 82 11.54 12.40 0.41
C LEU A 82 10.20 12.93 -0.10
N LEU A 83 9.47 13.68 0.73
CA LEU A 83 8.19 14.28 0.36
C LEU A 83 8.31 15.20 -0.86
N ASP A 84 9.36 16.01 -0.93
CA ASP A 84 9.62 16.94 -2.04
C ASP A 84 9.83 16.21 -3.38
N ARG A 85 10.18 14.92 -3.35
CA ARG A 85 10.43 14.06 -4.52
C ARG A 85 9.25 13.16 -4.87
N MET A 86 8.13 13.28 -4.15
CA MET A 86 6.95 12.45 -4.33
C MET A 86 5.72 13.29 -4.63
N GLU A 87 4.87 12.79 -5.53
CA GLU A 87 3.52 13.33 -5.68
C GLU A 87 2.62 12.79 -4.56
N THR A 88 2.08 13.68 -3.73
CA THR A 88 1.24 13.27 -2.60
C THR A 88 -0.23 13.23 -2.99
N ILE A 89 -0.82 12.03 -2.98
CA ILE A 89 -2.26 11.84 -3.18
C ILE A 89 -2.91 11.52 -1.83
N ARG A 90 -3.78 12.41 -1.34
CA ARG A 90 -4.50 12.19 -0.08
C ARG A 90 -5.77 11.38 -0.32
N LEU A 91 -5.85 10.21 0.30
CA LEU A 91 -7.05 9.39 0.31
C LEU A 91 -7.90 9.71 1.56
N ALA A 92 -9.10 10.24 1.35
CA ALA A 92 -10.05 10.48 2.42
C ALA A 92 -10.72 9.17 2.87
N GLY A 93 -11.27 9.18 4.08
CA GLY A 93 -12.15 8.10 4.54
C GLY A 93 -13.45 8.05 3.74
N TYR A 94 -14.15 6.91 3.84
CA TYR A 94 -15.39 6.68 3.13
C TYR A 94 -16.60 7.16 3.93
N THR A 95 -17.56 7.76 3.23
CA THR A 95 -18.92 7.99 3.72
C THR A 95 -19.68 6.68 3.92
N THR A 96 -20.77 6.71 4.70
CA THR A 96 -21.62 5.52 4.90
C THR A 96 -22.17 4.97 3.58
N VAL A 97 -22.53 5.85 2.65
CA VAL A 97 -23.05 5.50 1.32
C VAL A 97 -21.97 4.81 0.48
N GLU A 98 -20.73 5.32 0.48
CA GLU A 98 -19.61 4.69 -0.21
C GLU A 98 -19.28 3.32 0.40
N LYS A 99 -19.24 3.23 1.74
CA LYS A 99 -19.01 1.95 2.43
C LYS A 99 -20.05 0.90 2.07
N ARG A 100 -21.33 1.28 1.94
CA ARG A 100 -22.39 0.37 1.49
C ARG A 100 -22.11 -0.15 0.09
N HIS A 101 -21.73 0.72 -0.84
CA HIS A 101 -21.42 0.32 -2.22
C HIS A 101 -20.19 -0.59 -2.28
N ILE A 102 -19.13 -0.25 -1.56
CA ILE A 102 -17.91 -1.06 -1.46
C ILE A 102 -18.23 -2.45 -0.86
N ALA A 103 -19.06 -2.50 0.19
CA ALA A 103 -19.47 -3.75 0.81
C ALA A 103 -20.20 -4.66 -0.18
N LYS A 104 -21.19 -4.12 -0.89
CA LYS A 104 -22.01 -4.89 -1.85
C LYS A 104 -21.22 -5.33 -3.08
N GLN A 105 -20.39 -4.45 -3.64
CA GLN A 105 -19.68 -4.72 -4.89
C GLN A 105 -18.42 -5.57 -4.68
N HIS A 106 -17.77 -5.46 -3.52
CA HIS A 106 -16.45 -6.05 -3.29
C HIS A 106 -16.37 -6.93 -2.05
N LEU A 107 -16.78 -6.44 -0.87
CA LEU A 107 -16.51 -7.15 0.38
C LEU A 107 -17.37 -8.41 0.54
N ILE A 108 -18.68 -8.32 0.31
CA ILE A 108 -19.61 -9.45 0.43
C ILE A 108 -19.27 -10.55 -0.58
N PRO A 109 -19.08 -10.28 -1.90
CA PRO A 109 -18.66 -11.30 -2.85
C PRO A 109 -17.28 -11.90 -2.52
N LYS A 110 -16.36 -11.11 -1.96
CA LYS A 110 -15.06 -11.61 -1.51
C LYS A 110 -15.19 -12.55 -0.31
N GLN A 111 -16.04 -12.22 0.68
CA GLN A 111 -16.28 -13.05 1.85
C GLN A 111 -17.00 -14.35 1.50
N ILE A 112 -18.02 -14.31 0.63
CA ILE A 112 -18.70 -15.51 0.12
C ILE A 112 -17.70 -16.48 -0.49
N ARG A 113 -16.81 -15.99 -1.37
CA ARG A 113 -15.77 -16.83 -2.01
C ARG A 113 -14.74 -17.36 -1.01
N THR A 114 -14.27 -16.52 -0.09
CA THR A 114 -13.25 -16.90 0.90
C THR A 114 -13.78 -17.99 1.85
N ASN A 115 -15.08 -17.95 2.17
CA ASN A 115 -15.73 -18.96 3.01
C ASN A 115 -16.26 -20.18 2.23
N GLY A 116 -15.99 -20.28 0.93
CA GLY A 116 -16.38 -21.44 0.11
C GLY A 116 -17.89 -21.54 -0.16
N LEU A 117 -18.63 -20.44 -0.01
CA LEU A 117 -20.06 -20.39 -0.28
C LEU A 117 -20.32 -20.10 -1.76
N SER A 118 -21.42 -20.63 -2.28
CA SER A 118 -21.91 -20.38 -3.64
C SER A 118 -22.76 -19.10 -3.67
N GLU A 119 -22.80 -18.44 -4.84
CA GLU A 119 -23.65 -17.27 -5.05
C GLU A 119 -25.12 -17.59 -4.75
N GLY A 120 -25.77 -16.75 -3.94
CA GLY A 120 -27.17 -16.92 -3.53
C GLY A 120 -27.41 -17.76 -2.27
N GLN A 121 -26.40 -18.45 -1.71
CA GLN A 121 -26.55 -19.15 -0.43
C GLN A 121 -26.70 -18.21 0.76
N VAL A 122 -26.13 -17.01 0.64
CA VAL A 122 -26.23 -15.94 1.65
C VAL A 122 -26.60 -14.66 0.93
N VAL A 123 -27.66 -14.02 1.42
CA VAL A 123 -28.12 -12.71 0.95
C VAL A 123 -28.13 -11.80 2.16
N ILE A 124 -27.28 -10.77 2.14
CA ILE A 124 -27.22 -9.75 3.18
C ILE A 124 -28.00 -8.54 2.65
N PRO A 125 -29.17 -8.22 3.22
CA PRO A 125 -29.94 -7.07 2.78
C PRO A 125 -29.31 -5.75 3.22
N ASP A 126 -29.66 -4.66 2.52
CA ASP A 126 -28.98 -3.37 2.63
C ASP A 126 -29.10 -2.75 4.04
N ASP A 127 -30.22 -2.98 4.73
CA ASP A 127 -30.47 -2.54 6.10
C ASP A 127 -29.53 -3.21 7.12
N VAL A 128 -29.16 -4.47 6.90
CA VAL A 128 -28.17 -5.17 7.71
C VAL A 128 -26.79 -4.59 7.48
N VAL A 129 -26.40 -4.33 6.22
CA VAL A 129 -25.12 -3.68 5.89
C VAL A 129 -25.05 -2.29 6.54
N ASP A 130 -26.11 -1.51 6.47
CA ASP A 130 -26.20 -0.21 7.12
C ASP A 130 -26.03 -0.30 8.62
N THR A 131 -26.71 -1.25 9.24
CA THR A 131 -26.63 -1.50 10.68
C THR A 131 -25.19 -1.86 11.08
N ILE A 132 -24.49 -2.70 10.31
CA ILE A 132 -23.08 -3.02 10.57
C ILE A 132 -22.23 -1.74 10.48
N ILE A 133 -22.42 -0.95 9.42
CA ILE A 133 -21.66 0.28 9.20
C ILE A 133 -21.86 1.26 10.37
N THR A 134 -23.11 1.50 10.81
CA THR A 134 -23.40 2.54 11.82
C THR A 134 -23.24 2.08 13.26
N SER A 135 -23.52 0.80 13.53
CA SER A 135 -23.66 0.28 14.91
C SER A 135 -22.51 -0.62 15.33
N TYR A 136 -21.77 -1.21 14.39
CA TYR A 136 -20.71 -2.18 14.68
C TYR A 136 -19.32 -1.74 14.19
N THR A 137 -19.22 -0.72 13.35
CA THR A 137 -17.93 -0.21 12.87
C THR A 137 -17.71 1.26 13.23
N ARG A 138 -16.50 1.60 13.66
CA ARG A 138 -16.06 2.99 13.85
C ARG A 138 -14.65 3.18 13.32
N GLU A 139 -14.55 3.33 12.01
CA GLU A 139 -13.29 3.55 11.27
C GLU A 139 -13.53 4.44 10.05
N SER A 140 -12.48 5.01 9.47
CA SER A 140 -12.54 5.71 8.17
C SER A 140 -12.52 4.75 6.98
N GLY A 141 -11.88 3.59 7.14
CA GLY A 141 -11.77 2.54 6.14
C GLY A 141 -12.92 1.53 6.16
N VAL A 142 -12.65 0.33 5.65
CA VAL A 142 -13.60 -0.78 5.56
C VAL A 142 -13.05 -2.10 6.12
N ARG A 143 -11.98 -2.05 6.93
CA ARG A 143 -11.30 -3.25 7.41
C ARG A 143 -12.10 -3.98 8.48
N ASN A 144 -12.63 -3.24 9.46
CA ASN A 144 -13.57 -3.79 10.44
C ASN A 144 -14.89 -4.14 9.76
N LEU A 145 -15.36 -3.35 8.79
CA LEU A 145 -16.56 -3.70 8.02
C LEU A 145 -16.42 -5.05 7.32
N GLU A 146 -15.29 -5.31 6.65
CA GLU A 146 -15.00 -6.60 6.03
C GLU A 146 -14.96 -7.73 7.07
N ARG A 147 -14.41 -7.47 8.27
CA ARG A 147 -14.33 -8.44 9.36
C ARG A 147 -15.71 -8.80 9.92
N GLU A 148 -16.56 -7.81 10.19
CA GLU A 148 -17.92 -8.04 10.71
C GLU A 148 -18.80 -8.77 9.68
N ILE A 149 -18.58 -8.58 8.39
CA ILE A 149 -19.28 -9.32 7.33
C ILE A 149 -18.82 -10.79 7.25
N GLY A 150 -17.55 -11.06 7.56
CA GLY A 150 -16.96 -12.40 7.49
C GLY A 150 -17.04 -13.21 8.78
N SER A 151 -17.49 -12.60 9.89
CA SER A 151 -17.67 -13.26 11.19
C SER A 151 -19.05 -13.90 11.32
#